data_AF-A0A871REJ6-F1
#
_entry.id   AF-A0A871REJ6-F1
#
_cell.length_a   1.000
_cell.length_b   1.000
_cell.length_c   1.000
_cell.angle_alpha   90.00
_cell.angle_beta   90.00
_cell.angle_gamma   90.00
#
_symmetry.space_group_name_H-M   'P 1'
#
loop_
_entity.id
_entity.type
_entity.pdbx_description
1 polymer ?
#
loop_
_entity_poly.entity_id
_entity_poly.type
_entity_poly.pdbx_seq_one_letter_code
_entity_poly.pdbx_strand_id
1 'polypeptide(L)'
;MVPAAKSILTPLIRSARYYCKGKPFSRTLHSSTIEHRQSTLTDIYKLYNANCPISVITAHDFISGAIADDSEKVDMILIGDSLSMTAKGYRSTLEIPFDEYIYACKSVMRGVNNKFVIADMPFGSVESSDEKCIESAVKIMSIGKIGSVKIEGGKEMAPRIKRLNELGIPVTGHIGLQPQKFNFFGGYKAQGKQACGAQKIYQDALALQEAGCQMIVLECVPHKISKYITEHLEVPTIGIGCGNGTSGQVLVFADLLGMLDAKTGKFVKKYMNFHNDAVAALNSYGADVKSSKFPENAQNGFHISEDEYSEFLELASKVKP
;
A
#
# COMPACT_ATOMS: atom_id res chain seq x y z
N MET A 1 87.77 26.93 12.08
CA MET A 1 87.56 26.65 13.51
C MET A 1 86.30 25.79 13.64
N VAL A 2 86.42 24.58 14.17
CA VAL A 2 85.33 23.71 14.64
C VAL A 2 85.37 23.81 16.17
N PRO A 3 84.26 23.88 16.96
CA PRO A 3 83.25 22.81 17.11
C PRO A 3 81.83 23.35 17.47
N ALA A 4 80.77 22.63 17.85
CA ALA A 4 80.56 21.26 18.30
C ALA A 4 79.08 20.86 18.12
N ALA A 5 78.82 19.56 18.03
CA ALA A 5 77.53 18.91 17.94
C ALA A 5 76.81 18.73 19.29
N LYS A 6 75.47 18.54 19.26
CA LYS A 6 74.69 17.40 19.83
C LYS A 6 73.17 17.65 19.65
N SER A 7 72.44 16.86 18.85
CA SER A 7 71.73 15.59 19.20
C SER A 7 70.48 15.87 20.07
N ILE A 8 69.22 15.50 19.80
CA ILE A 8 68.59 14.23 19.37
C ILE A 8 67.04 14.45 19.31
N LEU A 9 66.31 13.55 18.62
CA LEU A 9 64.87 13.16 18.75
C LEU A 9 63.78 13.90 17.92
N THR A 10 63.40 13.24 16.81
CA THR A 10 62.05 13.19 16.18
C THR A 10 60.98 12.60 17.13
N PRO A 11 59.68 12.48 16.78
CA PRO A 11 58.84 13.09 15.73
C PRO A 11 57.51 13.66 16.30
N LEU A 12 56.64 14.32 15.50
CA LEU A 12 55.18 14.11 15.53
C LEU A 12 54.42 15.00 14.54
N ILE A 13 53.87 14.35 13.53
CA ILE A 13 52.71 14.80 12.78
C ILE A 13 51.55 14.99 13.76
N ARG A 14 50.94 16.18 13.79
CA ARG A 14 49.55 16.34 14.22
C ARG A 14 48.82 17.30 13.29
N SER A 15 48.03 16.70 12.41
CA SER A 15 46.90 17.33 11.75
C SER A 15 45.97 17.94 12.80
N ALA A 16 45.59 19.20 12.59
CA ALA A 16 44.58 19.86 13.39
C ALA A 16 43.20 19.22 13.13
N ARG A 17 42.77 18.34 14.02
CA ARG A 17 41.37 17.91 14.13
C ARG A 17 40.56 19.07 14.68
N TYR A 18 39.73 19.69 13.85
CA TYR A 18 38.63 20.52 14.33
C TYR A 18 37.59 19.60 15.00
N TYR A 19 37.67 19.48 16.32
CA TYR A 19 36.63 18.89 17.15
C TYR A 19 35.52 19.94 17.36
N CYS A 20 34.50 19.94 16.51
CA CYS A 20 33.22 20.53 16.87
C CYS A 20 32.49 19.57 17.82
N LYS A 21 32.64 19.80 19.13
CA LYS A 21 31.72 19.26 20.15
C LYS A 21 30.39 20.01 20.05
N GLY A 22 29.57 19.66 19.07
CA GLY A 22 28.17 20.08 19.00
C GLY A 22 27.26 19.01 19.61
N LYS A 23 26.41 19.38 20.57
CA LYS A 23 25.29 18.52 21.02
C LYS A 23 24.39 18.20 19.81
N PRO A 24 23.77 17.01 19.73
CA PRO A 24 22.82 16.74 18.66
C PRO A 24 21.63 17.69 18.81
N PHE A 25 21.48 18.61 17.87
CA PHE A 25 20.34 19.51 17.79
C PHE A 25 19.16 18.74 17.20
N SER A 26 18.51 17.89 17.99
CA SER A 26 17.20 17.34 17.63
C SER A 26 16.14 18.28 18.19
N ARG A 27 15.78 19.31 17.42
CA ARG A 27 14.53 20.05 17.62
C ARG A 27 13.56 19.59 16.55
N THR A 28 12.62 18.74 16.93
CA THR A 28 11.42 18.49 16.13
C THR A 28 10.64 19.79 16.04
N LEU A 29 10.61 20.41 14.85
CA LEU A 29 9.76 21.57 14.58
C LEU A 29 8.30 21.12 14.72
N HIS A 30 7.62 21.56 15.78
CA HIS A 30 6.18 21.36 15.95
C HIS A 30 5.47 22.67 15.59
N SER A 31 4.69 22.64 14.52
CA SER A 31 3.58 23.57 14.33
C SER A 31 2.43 23.07 15.21
N SER A 32 1.84 23.96 16.02
CA SER A 32 0.83 23.63 17.02
C SER A 32 -0.57 23.50 16.42
N THR A 33 -0.73 22.57 15.50
CA THR A 33 -2.02 21.99 15.13
C THR A 33 -1.98 20.54 15.62
N ILE A 34 -3.03 20.04 16.27
CA ILE A 34 -3.19 18.59 16.45
C ILE A 34 -3.49 18.04 15.07
N GLU A 35 -2.44 17.92 14.27
CA GLU A 35 -2.46 17.28 12.96
C GLU A 35 -2.32 15.79 13.22
N HIS A 36 -3.31 15.04 12.75
CA HIS A 36 -3.18 13.62 12.47
C HIS A 36 -1.88 13.40 11.69
N ARG A 37 -0.81 13.01 12.40
CA ARG A 37 0.50 12.82 11.81
C ARG A 37 0.46 11.53 11.01
N GLN A 38 0.58 11.67 9.70
CA GLN A 38 0.71 10.52 8.83
C GLN A 38 1.94 9.67 9.21
N SER A 39 1.73 8.37 9.29
CA SER A 39 2.77 7.36 9.52
C SER A 39 3.82 7.44 8.41
N THR A 40 5.09 7.45 8.81
CA THR A 40 6.21 7.54 7.89
C THR A 40 6.97 6.21 7.82
N LEU A 41 7.88 6.12 6.87
CA LEU A 41 8.80 5.00 6.75
C LEU A 41 9.56 4.72 8.07
N THR A 42 9.91 5.76 8.82
CA THR A 42 10.53 5.63 10.14
C THR A 42 9.63 4.90 11.14
N ASP A 43 8.32 5.13 11.10
CA ASP A 43 7.38 4.46 12.00
C ASP A 43 7.23 2.98 11.62
N ILE A 44 7.25 2.64 10.33
CA ILE A 44 7.28 1.24 9.87
C ILE A 44 8.56 0.53 10.31
N TYR A 45 9.72 1.18 10.21
CA TYR A 45 10.98 0.62 10.71
C TYR A 45 11.01 0.48 12.23
N LYS A 46 10.26 1.28 13.00
CA LYS A 46 10.12 1.05 14.45
C LYS A 46 9.41 -0.28 14.73
N LEU A 47 8.34 -0.60 13.99
CA LEU A 47 7.65 -1.89 14.11
C LEU A 47 8.59 -3.04 13.74
N TYR A 48 9.27 -2.92 12.61
CA TYR A 48 10.23 -3.92 12.13
C TYR A 48 11.35 -4.18 13.16
N ASN A 49 12.02 -3.13 13.64
CA ASN A 49 13.11 -3.24 14.61
C ASN A 49 12.65 -3.76 15.98
N ALA A 50 11.37 -3.58 16.32
CA ALA A 50 10.75 -4.15 17.52
C ALA A 50 10.26 -5.60 17.33
N ASN A 51 10.50 -6.20 16.15
CA ASN A 51 9.95 -7.51 15.76
C ASN A 51 8.41 -7.57 15.87
N CYS A 52 7.74 -6.44 15.66
CA CYS A 52 6.28 -6.37 15.62
C CYS A 52 5.81 -6.64 14.17
N PRO A 53 5.00 -7.69 13.92
CA PRO A 53 4.55 -7.98 12.57
C PRO A 53 3.72 -6.86 11.96
N ILE A 54 4.07 -6.45 10.73
CA ILE A 54 3.44 -5.35 10.02
C ILE A 54 2.18 -5.81 9.29
N SER A 55 1.05 -5.14 9.51
CA SER A 55 -0.23 -5.40 8.84
C SER A 55 -0.47 -4.43 7.68
N VAL A 56 -0.65 -4.97 6.47
CA VAL A 56 -0.96 -4.20 5.26
C VAL A 56 -2.29 -4.68 4.67
N ILE A 57 -3.14 -3.74 4.27
CA ILE A 57 -4.40 -4.04 3.55
C ILE A 57 -4.47 -3.21 2.27
N THR A 58 -5.06 -3.75 1.20
CA THR A 58 -5.28 -2.93 0.01
C THR A 58 -6.43 -1.92 0.19
N ALA A 59 -6.48 -0.88 -0.63
CA ALA A 59 -7.64 0.00 -0.80
C ALA A 59 -7.79 0.39 -2.28
N HIS A 60 -9.02 0.67 -2.71
CA HIS A 60 -9.34 0.92 -4.12
C HIS A 60 -10.20 2.16 -4.37
N ASP A 61 -10.79 2.75 -3.33
CA ASP A 61 -11.58 3.96 -3.38
C ASP A 61 -11.59 4.71 -2.04
N PHE A 62 -12.36 5.80 -1.96
CA PHE A 62 -12.54 6.59 -0.74
C PHE A 62 -13.04 5.76 0.45
N ILE A 63 -14.04 4.90 0.26
CA ILE A 63 -14.70 4.16 1.35
C ILE A 63 -13.73 3.11 1.92
N SER A 64 -13.11 2.31 1.06
CA SER A 64 -12.12 1.32 1.47
C SER A 64 -10.90 1.98 2.12
N GLY A 65 -10.45 3.13 1.60
CA GLY A 65 -9.40 3.94 2.21
C GLY A 65 -9.74 4.43 3.61
N ALA A 66 -10.94 4.99 3.80
CA ALA A 66 -11.41 5.47 5.10
C ALA A 66 -11.54 4.35 6.13
N ILE A 67 -12.18 3.22 5.75
CA ILE A 67 -12.32 2.06 6.64
C ILE A 67 -10.94 1.49 7.04
N ALA A 68 -9.99 1.45 6.11
CA ALA A 68 -8.63 1.00 6.40
C ALA A 68 -7.86 1.99 7.30
N ASP A 69 -8.07 3.30 7.15
CA ASP A 69 -7.46 4.33 8.01
C ASP A 69 -8.00 4.29 9.45
N ASP A 70 -9.30 4.03 9.61
CA ASP A 70 -9.98 3.91 10.92
C ASP A 70 -9.53 2.69 11.73
N SER A 71 -8.99 1.65 11.07
CA SER A 71 -8.53 0.45 11.76
C SER A 71 -7.26 0.71 12.59
N GLU A 72 -7.34 0.59 13.91
CA GLU A 72 -6.19 0.72 14.81
C GLU A 72 -5.14 -0.38 14.63
N LYS A 73 -5.49 -1.52 14.00
CA LYS A 73 -4.63 -2.71 13.87
C LYS A 73 -4.01 -2.87 12.49
N VAL A 74 -4.38 -2.03 11.53
CA VAL A 74 -3.76 -1.96 10.22
C VAL A 74 -2.67 -0.89 10.26
N ASP A 75 -1.45 -1.22 9.86
CA ASP A 75 -0.32 -0.30 9.90
C ASP A 75 -0.17 0.49 8.59
N MET A 76 -0.48 -0.16 7.46
CA MET A 76 -0.22 0.36 6.13
C MET A 76 -1.36 0.06 5.15
N ILE A 77 -1.48 0.92 4.14
CA ILE A 77 -2.43 0.75 3.04
C ILE A 77 -1.65 0.59 1.74
N LEU A 78 -2.07 -0.37 0.90
CA LEU A 78 -1.56 -0.56 -0.45
C LEU A 78 -2.64 -0.22 -1.49
N ILE A 79 -2.42 0.81 -2.29
CA ILE A 79 -3.23 1.08 -3.48
C ILE A 79 -2.72 0.18 -4.60
N GLY A 80 -3.16 -1.08 -4.59
CA GLY A 80 -2.66 -2.10 -5.49
C GLY A 80 -3.33 -2.08 -6.86
N ASP A 81 -2.61 -2.46 -7.91
CA ASP A 81 -3.19 -2.66 -9.26
C ASP A 81 -4.19 -3.83 -9.32
N SER A 82 -4.27 -4.64 -8.25
CA SER A 82 -5.35 -5.61 -8.00
C SER A 82 -6.75 -4.98 -8.07
N LEU A 83 -6.87 -3.66 -7.84
CA LEU A 83 -8.12 -2.92 -8.04
C LEU A 83 -8.66 -3.02 -9.48
N SER A 84 -7.78 -3.27 -10.46
CA SER A 84 -8.16 -3.58 -11.85
C SER A 84 -9.20 -4.70 -11.90
N MET A 85 -8.95 -5.77 -11.15
CA MET A 85 -9.84 -6.93 -11.12
C MET A 85 -10.94 -6.76 -10.08
N THR A 86 -10.59 -6.35 -8.85
CA THR A 86 -11.53 -6.40 -7.72
C THR A 86 -12.50 -5.22 -7.66
N ALA A 87 -12.15 -4.08 -8.25
CA ALA A 87 -12.98 -2.87 -8.22
C ALA A 87 -13.45 -2.44 -9.61
N LYS A 88 -12.66 -2.71 -10.66
CA LYS A 88 -12.99 -2.32 -12.05
C LYS A 88 -13.52 -3.45 -12.92
N GLY A 89 -13.40 -4.69 -12.45
CA GLY A 89 -13.95 -5.86 -13.16
C GLY A 89 -13.19 -6.24 -14.44
N TYR A 90 -11.97 -5.71 -14.64
CA TYR A 90 -11.07 -6.20 -15.67
C TYR A 90 -10.65 -7.64 -15.40
N ARG A 91 -10.21 -8.36 -16.44
CA ARG A 91 -9.83 -9.78 -16.29
C ARG A 91 -8.41 -9.94 -15.75
N SER A 92 -7.60 -8.89 -15.80
CA SER A 92 -6.19 -8.88 -15.43
C SER A 92 -5.75 -7.54 -14.85
N THR A 93 -4.67 -7.53 -14.06
CA THR A 93 -4.00 -6.29 -13.63
C THR A 93 -3.31 -5.56 -14.79
N LEU A 94 -3.12 -6.23 -15.94
CA LEU A 94 -2.57 -5.66 -17.16
C LEU A 94 -3.50 -4.67 -17.88
N GLU A 95 -4.80 -4.71 -17.58
CA GLU A 95 -5.81 -4.00 -18.35
C GLU A 95 -6.07 -2.57 -17.86
N ILE A 96 -5.68 -2.23 -16.63
CA ILE A 96 -5.97 -0.92 -16.07
C ILE A 96 -5.15 0.19 -16.74
N PRO A 97 -5.78 1.20 -17.35
CA PRO A 97 -5.06 2.36 -17.86
C PRO A 97 -4.44 3.17 -16.71
N PHE A 98 -3.24 3.72 -16.94
CA PHE A 98 -2.53 4.48 -15.90
C PHE A 98 -3.33 5.67 -15.34
N ASP A 99 -4.08 6.39 -16.18
CA ASP A 99 -4.90 7.52 -15.71
C ASP A 99 -6.08 7.09 -14.84
N GLU A 100 -6.66 5.92 -15.11
CA GLU A 100 -7.70 5.35 -14.25
C GLU A 100 -7.12 4.89 -12.90
N TYR A 101 -5.91 4.30 -12.92
CA TYR A 101 -5.19 3.98 -11.70
C TYR A 101 -4.88 5.23 -10.86
N ILE A 102 -4.44 6.32 -11.49
CA ILE A 102 -4.21 7.62 -10.83
C ILE A 102 -5.50 8.17 -10.23
N TYR A 103 -6.64 8.03 -10.92
CA TYR A 103 -7.94 8.42 -10.36
C TYR A 103 -8.30 7.61 -9.12
N ALA A 104 -8.08 6.30 -9.14
CA ALA A 104 -8.30 5.44 -7.97
C ALA A 104 -7.40 5.85 -6.80
N CYS A 105 -6.12 6.14 -7.06
CA CYS A 105 -5.20 6.64 -6.03
C CYS A 105 -5.72 7.93 -5.39
N LYS A 106 -6.14 8.91 -6.19
CA LYS A 106 -6.72 10.16 -5.68
C LYS A 106 -7.99 9.91 -4.86
N SER A 107 -8.80 8.92 -5.23
CA SER A 107 -9.99 8.54 -4.48
C SER A 107 -9.63 7.99 -3.09
N VAL A 108 -8.70 7.02 -3.02
CA VAL A 108 -8.23 6.45 -1.76
C VAL A 108 -7.62 7.53 -0.85
N MET A 109 -6.75 8.38 -1.40
CA MET A 109 -6.05 9.39 -0.61
C MET A 109 -6.96 10.47 0.01
N ARG A 110 -8.22 10.59 -0.44
CA ARG A 110 -9.22 11.44 0.25
C ARG A 110 -9.73 10.83 1.55
N GLY A 111 -9.67 9.50 1.68
CA GLY A 111 -10.09 8.77 2.88
C GLY A 111 -8.96 8.49 3.87
N VAL A 112 -7.69 8.62 3.45
CA VAL A 112 -6.52 8.25 4.27
C VAL A 112 -5.87 9.48 4.90
N ASN A 113 -5.74 9.46 6.23
CA ASN A 113 -5.15 10.56 7.00
C ASN A 113 -3.89 10.14 7.76
N ASN A 114 -3.87 8.92 8.30
CA ASN A 114 -2.91 8.51 9.31
C ASN A 114 -1.96 7.39 8.84
N LYS A 115 -2.39 6.53 7.91
CA LYS A 115 -1.58 5.35 7.52
C LYS A 115 -0.45 5.68 6.55
N PHE A 116 0.59 4.85 6.56
CA PHE A 116 1.61 4.86 5.53
C PHE A 116 1.03 4.20 4.27
N VAL A 117 1.13 4.88 3.14
CA VAL A 117 0.52 4.40 1.88
C VAL A 117 1.59 4.01 0.88
N ILE A 118 1.46 2.79 0.35
CA ILE A 118 2.19 2.31 -0.82
C ILE A 118 1.24 2.43 -2.02
N ALA A 119 1.74 2.88 -3.16
CA ALA A 119 0.99 2.85 -4.42
C ALA A 119 1.75 2.01 -5.46
N ASP A 120 1.07 1.08 -6.10
CA ASP A 120 1.62 0.35 -7.23
C ASP A 120 2.02 1.22 -8.41
N MET A 121 3.07 0.79 -9.11
CA MET A 121 3.34 1.19 -10.47
C MET A 121 2.70 0.15 -11.41
N PRO A 122 1.56 0.44 -12.05
CA PRO A 122 0.87 -0.53 -12.89
C PRO A 122 1.69 -0.86 -14.15
N PHE A 123 1.37 -1.99 -14.78
CA PHE A 123 2.03 -2.43 -16.00
C PHE A 123 2.07 -1.34 -17.09
N GLY A 124 3.22 -1.21 -17.75
CA GLY A 124 3.46 -0.19 -18.79
C GLY A 124 3.95 1.15 -18.24
N SER A 125 3.90 1.36 -16.91
CA SER A 125 4.40 2.57 -16.26
C SER A 125 5.90 2.52 -15.91
N VAL A 126 6.52 1.33 -15.98
CA VAL A 126 7.93 1.11 -15.57
C VAL A 126 8.80 0.60 -16.71
N GLU A 127 8.26 -0.26 -17.57
CA GLU A 127 9.04 -1.17 -18.41
C GLU A 127 9.57 -0.49 -19.69
N SER A 128 8.90 0.56 -20.14
CA SER A 128 9.13 1.19 -21.44
C SER A 128 10.43 2.01 -21.51
N SER A 129 10.71 2.84 -20.50
CA SER A 129 11.97 3.57 -20.38
C SER A 129 12.19 4.05 -18.94
N ASP A 130 13.43 4.44 -18.62
CA ASP A 130 13.77 4.98 -17.30
C ASP A 130 13.09 6.34 -17.06
N GLU A 131 12.98 7.18 -18.09
CA GLU A 131 12.24 8.43 -18.04
C GLU A 131 10.77 8.20 -17.74
N LYS A 132 10.13 7.22 -18.41
CA LYS A 132 8.72 6.90 -18.17
C LYS A 132 8.49 6.37 -16.75
N CYS A 133 9.40 5.56 -16.24
CA CYS A 133 9.39 5.08 -14.86
C CYS A 133 9.41 6.27 -13.88
N ILE A 134 10.35 7.20 -14.06
CA ILE A 134 10.48 8.40 -13.21
C ILE A 134 9.23 9.28 -13.30
N GLU A 135 8.76 9.61 -14.50
CA GLU A 135 7.55 10.43 -14.71
C GLU A 135 6.32 9.82 -14.02
N SER A 136 6.15 8.51 -14.17
CA SER A 136 5.02 7.80 -13.59
C SER A 136 5.10 7.77 -12.06
N ALA A 137 6.28 7.50 -11.50
CA ALA A 137 6.52 7.55 -10.06
C ALA A 137 6.27 8.96 -9.50
N VAL A 138 6.78 10.00 -10.14
CA VAL A 138 6.54 11.40 -9.75
C VAL A 138 5.05 11.74 -9.81
N LYS A 139 4.33 11.32 -10.85
CA LYS A 139 2.88 11.55 -10.96
C LYS A 139 2.11 10.88 -9.82
N ILE A 140 2.47 9.66 -9.45
CA ILE A 140 1.91 8.97 -8.27
C ILE A 140 2.22 9.77 -7.00
N MET A 141 3.50 10.04 -6.72
CA MET A 141 3.92 10.76 -5.50
C MET A 141 3.28 12.16 -5.38
N SER A 142 3.04 12.84 -6.51
CA SER A 142 2.41 14.16 -6.57
C SER A 142 0.95 14.19 -6.11
N ILE A 143 0.29 13.04 -5.98
CA ILE A 143 -1.03 12.93 -5.35
C ILE A 143 -0.97 13.40 -3.89
N GLY A 144 0.21 13.32 -3.27
CA GLY A 144 0.46 13.68 -1.89
C GLY A 144 0.18 12.52 -0.95
N LYS A 145 0.89 12.51 0.19
CA LYS A 145 0.74 11.49 1.25
C LYS A 145 1.01 10.04 0.82
N ILE A 146 1.50 9.78 -0.39
CA ILE A 146 2.00 8.46 -0.77
C ILE A 146 3.44 8.34 -0.28
N GLY A 147 3.72 7.30 0.50
CA GLY A 147 5.00 7.10 1.17
C GLY A 147 6.01 6.29 0.36
N SER A 148 5.55 5.40 -0.52
CA SER A 148 6.40 4.69 -1.48
C SER A 148 5.63 4.27 -2.73
N VAL A 149 6.37 4.01 -3.81
CA VAL A 149 5.85 3.32 -4.98
C VAL A 149 6.24 1.83 -4.93
N LYS A 150 5.37 0.92 -5.40
CA LYS A 150 5.67 -0.51 -5.50
C LYS A 150 5.94 -0.92 -6.95
N ILE A 151 7.04 -1.64 -7.18
CA ILE A 151 7.47 -2.09 -8.51
C ILE A 151 7.63 -3.60 -8.52
N GLU A 152 7.02 -4.25 -9.52
CA GLU A 152 7.22 -5.68 -9.78
C GLU A 152 8.47 -5.92 -10.63
N GLY A 153 9.36 -6.75 -10.15
CA GLY A 153 10.56 -7.14 -10.88
C GLY A 153 11.67 -7.62 -9.96
N GLY A 154 12.54 -8.47 -10.49
CA GLY A 154 13.72 -8.95 -9.78
C GLY A 154 14.92 -8.03 -9.99
N LYS A 155 16.11 -8.62 -10.04
CA LYS A 155 17.38 -7.92 -10.28
C LYS A 155 17.36 -7.00 -11.50
N GLU A 156 16.55 -7.30 -12.53
CA GLU A 156 16.42 -6.48 -13.72
C GLU A 156 15.89 -5.06 -13.45
N MET A 157 15.16 -4.84 -12.34
CA MET A 157 14.64 -3.52 -11.96
C MET A 157 15.59 -2.72 -11.06
N ALA A 158 16.68 -3.34 -10.57
CA ALA A 158 17.62 -2.69 -9.65
C ALA A 158 18.16 -1.33 -10.15
N PRO A 159 18.54 -1.15 -11.45
CA PRO A 159 19.00 0.16 -11.92
C PRO A 159 17.93 1.26 -11.79
N ARG A 160 16.67 0.95 -12.13
CA ARG A 160 15.54 1.91 -12.04
C ARG A 160 15.20 2.24 -10.60
N ILE A 161 15.18 1.22 -9.74
CA ILE A 161 14.92 1.38 -8.30
C ILE A 161 15.98 2.27 -7.67
N LYS A 162 17.26 2.01 -7.98
CA LYS A 162 18.37 2.86 -7.52
C LYS A 162 18.17 4.31 -7.97
N ARG A 163 17.79 4.52 -9.23
CA ARG A 163 17.55 5.86 -9.77
C ARG A 163 16.40 6.59 -9.07
N LEU A 164 15.30 5.91 -8.78
CA LEU A 164 14.17 6.49 -8.03
C LEU A 164 14.59 6.87 -6.60
N ASN A 165 15.34 6.00 -5.92
CA ASN A 165 15.85 6.28 -4.58
C ASN A 165 16.80 7.48 -4.55
N GLU A 166 17.69 7.63 -5.55
CA GLU A 166 18.56 8.80 -5.70
C GLU A 166 17.77 10.12 -5.89
N LEU A 167 16.57 10.04 -6.44
CA LEU A 167 15.64 11.17 -6.59
C LEU A 167 14.75 11.39 -5.35
N GLY A 168 14.95 10.59 -4.29
CA GLY A 168 14.18 10.70 -3.05
C GLY A 168 12.78 10.07 -3.13
N ILE A 169 12.53 9.16 -4.08
CA ILE A 169 11.27 8.41 -4.19
C ILE A 169 11.49 7.02 -3.56
N PRO A 170 10.91 6.73 -2.39
CA PRO A 170 11.04 5.43 -1.76
C PRO A 170 10.36 4.33 -2.59
N VAL A 171 11.03 3.18 -2.69
CA VAL A 171 10.51 2.04 -3.45
C VAL A 171 10.27 0.82 -2.56
N THR A 172 9.11 0.20 -2.77
CA THR A 172 8.76 -1.15 -2.31
C THR A 172 8.98 -2.14 -3.46
N GLY A 173 9.85 -3.12 -3.28
CA GLY A 173 10.05 -4.18 -4.28
C GLY A 173 8.93 -5.20 -4.25
N HIS A 174 8.67 -5.90 -5.35
CA HIS A 174 7.76 -7.05 -5.41
C HIS A 174 8.36 -8.22 -6.21
N ILE A 175 8.61 -9.34 -5.53
CA ILE A 175 9.16 -10.57 -6.10
C ILE A 175 8.36 -11.81 -5.70
N GLY A 176 8.69 -12.96 -6.32
CA GLY A 176 7.87 -14.16 -6.25
C GLY A 176 6.93 -14.19 -7.44
N LEU A 177 5.65 -14.47 -7.21
CA LEU A 177 4.64 -14.31 -8.26
C LEU A 177 4.42 -12.81 -8.51
N GLN A 178 4.61 -12.38 -9.75
CA GLN A 178 4.38 -11.00 -10.18
C GLN A 178 3.17 -11.01 -11.13
N PRO A 179 1.97 -10.60 -10.69
CA PRO A 179 0.76 -10.57 -11.51
C PRO A 179 0.92 -9.85 -12.84
N GLN A 180 1.73 -8.80 -12.93
CA GLN A 180 2.00 -8.09 -14.19
C GLN A 180 2.80 -8.95 -15.19
N LYS A 181 3.36 -10.08 -14.75
CA LYS A 181 4.00 -11.09 -15.60
C LYS A 181 3.14 -12.35 -15.77
N PHE A 182 1.80 -12.24 -15.61
CA PHE A 182 0.84 -13.32 -15.76
C PHE A 182 1.07 -14.19 -17.01
N ASN A 183 1.25 -13.54 -18.17
CA ASN A 183 1.48 -14.23 -19.45
C ASN A 183 2.82 -14.96 -19.49
N PHE A 184 3.86 -14.40 -18.86
CA PHE A 184 5.19 -15.02 -18.79
C PHE A 184 5.18 -16.27 -17.90
N PHE A 185 4.44 -16.24 -16.79
CA PHE A 185 4.32 -17.39 -15.88
C PHE A 185 3.25 -18.41 -16.31
N GLY A 186 2.42 -18.08 -17.31
CA GLY A 186 1.31 -18.91 -17.74
C GLY A 186 0.29 -19.13 -16.62
N GLY A 187 -0.04 -18.06 -15.89
CA GLY A 187 -1.02 -18.05 -14.79
C GLY A 187 -0.46 -17.74 -13.40
N TYR A 188 -1.37 -17.61 -12.44
CA TYR A 188 -1.05 -17.38 -11.02
C TYR A 188 -0.54 -18.65 -10.34
N LYS A 189 0.76 -18.92 -10.49
CA LYS A 189 1.43 -20.11 -9.94
C LYS A 189 2.42 -19.72 -8.85
N ALA A 190 2.45 -20.51 -7.79
CA ALA A 190 3.46 -20.36 -6.74
C ALA A 190 4.88 -20.54 -7.28
N GLN A 191 5.78 -19.64 -6.88
CA GLN A 191 7.16 -19.54 -7.36
C GLN A 191 8.14 -20.18 -6.37
N GLY A 192 9.37 -20.47 -6.78
CA GLY A 192 10.42 -20.97 -5.87
C GLY A 192 10.19 -22.39 -5.32
N LYS A 193 9.43 -23.24 -6.03
CA LYS A 193 9.22 -24.65 -5.64
C LYS A 193 10.45 -25.55 -5.84
N GLN A 194 11.36 -25.15 -6.72
CA GLN A 194 12.61 -25.84 -7.01
C GLN A 194 13.78 -25.00 -6.51
N ALA A 195 14.89 -25.65 -6.12
CA ALA A 195 16.06 -24.99 -5.53
C ALA A 195 16.59 -23.84 -6.40
N CYS A 196 16.73 -24.02 -7.72
CA CYS A 196 17.19 -22.97 -8.64
C CYS A 196 16.22 -21.77 -8.66
N GLY A 197 14.91 -22.03 -8.63
CA GLY A 197 13.90 -20.97 -8.58
C GLY A 197 13.92 -20.21 -7.25
N ALA A 198 14.08 -20.91 -6.13
CA ALA A 198 14.22 -20.29 -4.81
C ALA A 198 15.51 -19.45 -4.70
N GLN A 199 16.63 -19.95 -5.25
CA GLN A 199 17.89 -19.22 -5.32
C GLN A 199 17.74 -17.94 -6.13
N LYS A 200 17.05 -17.98 -7.27
CA LYS A 200 16.78 -16.79 -8.09
C LYS A 200 16.00 -15.74 -7.30
N ILE A 201 14.91 -16.13 -6.61
CA ILE A 201 14.13 -15.20 -5.78
C ILE A 201 15.00 -14.58 -4.68
N TYR A 202 15.88 -15.36 -4.06
CA TYR A 202 16.80 -14.82 -3.05
C TYR A 202 17.81 -13.82 -3.65
N GLN A 203 18.37 -14.12 -4.82
CA GLN A 203 19.25 -13.19 -5.54
C GLN A 203 18.51 -11.91 -5.95
N ASP A 204 17.27 -12.02 -6.39
CA ASP A 204 16.42 -10.88 -6.70
C ASP A 204 16.18 -10.03 -5.44
N ALA A 205 15.82 -10.64 -4.31
CA ALA A 205 15.67 -9.96 -3.02
C ALA A 205 16.92 -9.17 -2.60
N LEU A 206 18.10 -9.78 -2.66
CA LEU A 206 19.37 -9.12 -2.34
C LEU A 206 19.65 -7.94 -3.29
N ALA A 207 19.42 -8.13 -4.59
CA ALA A 207 19.64 -7.08 -5.58
C ALA A 207 18.69 -5.89 -5.39
N LEU A 208 17.43 -6.16 -5.01
CA LEU A 208 16.46 -5.10 -4.71
C LEU A 208 16.82 -4.34 -3.43
N GLN A 209 17.28 -5.03 -2.38
CA GLN A 209 17.78 -4.39 -1.17
C GLN A 209 19.00 -3.51 -1.48
N GLU A 210 19.97 -4.01 -2.25
CA GLU A 210 21.16 -3.24 -2.66
C GLU A 210 20.79 -2.02 -3.51
N ALA A 211 19.74 -2.11 -4.32
CA ALA A 211 19.19 -0.98 -5.08
C ALA A 211 18.49 0.07 -4.20
N GLY A 212 18.27 -0.22 -2.92
CA GLY A 212 17.68 0.70 -1.94
C GLY A 212 16.18 0.52 -1.72
N CYS A 213 15.57 -0.61 -2.11
CA CYS A 213 14.20 -0.91 -1.69
C CYS A 213 14.08 -0.83 -0.17
N GLN A 214 13.09 -0.09 0.32
CA GLN A 214 12.85 0.12 1.74
C GLN A 214 12.06 -1.03 2.38
N MET A 215 11.47 -1.86 1.54
CA MET A 215 10.68 -3.05 1.90
C MET A 215 10.48 -3.90 0.65
N ILE A 216 10.20 -5.19 0.83
CA ILE A 216 9.98 -6.12 -0.28
C ILE A 216 8.73 -6.96 -0.04
N VAL A 217 7.78 -6.92 -0.96
CA VAL A 217 6.66 -7.86 -1.03
C VAL A 217 7.15 -9.19 -1.58
N LEU A 218 6.84 -10.27 -0.88
CA LEU A 218 7.02 -11.66 -1.33
C LEU A 218 5.63 -12.26 -1.59
N GLU A 219 5.36 -12.68 -2.83
CA GLU A 219 4.07 -13.29 -3.18
C GLU A 219 4.20 -14.76 -3.61
N CYS A 220 3.36 -15.61 -3.00
CA CYS A 220 3.21 -17.02 -3.33
C CYS A 220 4.54 -17.81 -3.37
N VAL A 221 5.44 -17.56 -2.42
CA VAL A 221 6.71 -18.27 -2.21
C VAL A 221 6.60 -19.27 -1.04
N PRO A 222 7.14 -20.50 -1.14
CA PRO A 222 7.10 -21.48 -0.05
C PRO A 222 7.62 -20.93 1.29
N HIS A 223 6.88 -21.17 2.38
CA HIS A 223 7.13 -20.54 3.68
C HIS A 223 8.55 -20.68 4.22
N LYS A 224 9.23 -21.81 4.01
CA LYS A 224 10.63 -22.00 4.43
C LYS A 224 11.59 -21.08 3.68
N ILE A 225 11.33 -20.87 2.38
CA ILE A 225 12.12 -19.97 1.54
C ILE A 225 11.84 -18.52 1.93
N SER A 226 10.58 -18.15 2.11
CA SER A 226 10.19 -16.80 2.55
C SER A 226 10.79 -16.43 3.91
N LYS A 227 10.79 -17.38 4.87
CA LYS A 227 11.44 -17.22 6.16
C LYS A 227 12.95 -17.01 6.00
N TYR A 228 13.61 -17.89 5.23
CA TYR A 228 15.05 -17.77 4.97
C TYR A 228 15.41 -16.41 4.37
N ILE A 229 14.69 -15.96 3.33
CA ILE A 229 14.91 -14.64 2.71
C ILE A 229 14.75 -13.54 3.77
N THR A 230 13.68 -13.58 4.57
CA THR A 230 13.40 -12.56 5.59
C THR A 230 14.51 -12.46 6.64
N GLU A 231 15.08 -13.59 7.07
CA GLU A 231 16.18 -13.63 8.04
C GLU A 231 17.52 -13.11 7.49
N HIS A 232 17.66 -12.99 6.16
CA HIS A 232 18.90 -12.56 5.49
C HIS A 232 18.80 -11.19 4.82
N LEU A 233 17.65 -10.51 4.94
CA LEU A 233 17.47 -9.14 4.51
C LEU A 233 17.50 -8.19 5.72
N GLU A 234 17.92 -6.96 5.47
CA GLU A 234 17.96 -5.86 6.45
C GLU A 234 16.74 -4.92 6.31
N VAL A 235 15.83 -5.25 5.38
CA VAL A 235 14.60 -4.51 5.11
C VAL A 235 13.39 -5.40 5.37
N PRO A 236 12.25 -4.84 5.83
CA PRO A 236 11.07 -5.64 6.12
C PRO A 236 10.53 -6.35 4.87
N THR A 237 10.13 -7.60 5.04
CA THR A 237 9.42 -8.39 4.02
C THR A 237 7.93 -8.44 4.32
N ILE A 238 7.09 -8.19 3.31
CA ILE A 238 5.63 -8.27 3.43
C ILE A 238 5.14 -9.47 2.63
N GLY A 239 4.60 -10.48 3.32
CA GLY A 239 4.17 -11.73 2.69
C GLY A 239 2.73 -11.69 2.21
N ILE A 240 2.45 -12.32 1.07
CA ILE A 240 1.09 -12.72 0.68
C ILE A 240 1.16 -14.14 0.10
N GLY A 241 0.56 -15.10 0.81
CA GLY A 241 0.72 -16.52 0.50
C GLY A 241 2.14 -17.07 0.74
N CYS A 242 2.91 -16.41 1.61
CA CYS A 242 4.29 -16.76 1.95
C CYS A 242 4.47 -17.42 3.32
N GLY A 243 3.37 -17.74 4.02
CA GLY A 243 3.43 -18.18 5.42
C GLY A 243 3.76 -17.04 6.38
N ASN A 244 3.92 -17.36 7.67
CA ASN A 244 4.09 -16.39 8.76
C ASN A 244 5.57 -16.04 9.08
N GLY A 245 6.51 -16.42 8.21
CA GLY A 245 7.94 -16.18 8.40
C GLY A 245 8.44 -14.84 7.84
N THR A 246 7.57 -14.01 7.28
CA THR A 246 7.89 -12.66 6.80
C THR A 246 7.70 -11.61 7.89
N SER A 247 8.28 -10.42 7.73
CA SER A 247 8.16 -9.31 8.69
C SER A 247 6.74 -8.75 8.84
N GLY A 248 5.90 -8.97 7.84
CA GLY A 248 4.50 -8.56 7.83
C GLY A 248 3.68 -9.35 6.81
N GLN A 249 2.41 -8.98 6.67
CA GLN A 249 1.47 -9.62 5.74
C GLN A 249 0.66 -8.57 4.98
N VAL A 250 0.29 -8.88 3.74
CA VAL A 250 -0.68 -8.12 2.94
C VAL A 250 -1.79 -9.03 2.44
N LEU A 251 -3.02 -8.52 2.42
CA LEU A 251 -4.16 -9.14 1.74
C LEU A 251 -4.92 -8.11 0.92
N VAL A 252 -5.68 -8.60 -0.06
CA VAL A 252 -6.60 -7.78 -0.84
C VAL A 252 -7.88 -7.54 -0.02
N PHE A 253 -8.30 -6.29 0.15
CA PHE A 253 -9.45 -5.88 0.95
C PHE A 253 -10.73 -6.63 0.60
N ALA A 254 -11.04 -6.71 -0.71
CA ALA A 254 -12.22 -7.38 -1.21
C ALA A 254 -12.22 -8.88 -0.89
N ASP A 255 -11.06 -9.54 -1.00
CA ASP A 255 -10.91 -10.96 -0.67
C ASP A 255 -11.03 -11.20 0.83
N LEU A 256 -10.41 -10.33 1.64
CA LEU A 256 -10.43 -10.40 3.10
C LEU A 256 -11.87 -10.29 3.65
N LEU A 257 -12.66 -9.37 3.11
CA LEU A 257 -14.04 -9.14 3.56
C LEU A 257 -15.08 -10.03 2.84
N GLY A 258 -14.67 -10.81 1.84
CA GLY A 258 -15.59 -11.63 1.05
C GLY A 258 -16.60 -10.78 0.28
N MET A 259 -16.16 -9.69 -0.36
CA MET A 259 -17.01 -8.75 -1.10
C MET A 259 -17.60 -9.34 -2.40
N LEU A 260 -16.95 -10.37 -2.95
CA LEU A 260 -17.44 -11.14 -4.09
C LEU A 260 -17.58 -12.60 -3.70
N ASP A 261 -18.64 -13.25 -4.20
CA ASP A 261 -18.78 -14.71 -4.14
C ASP A 261 -17.93 -15.38 -5.22
N ALA A 262 -16.62 -15.19 -5.10
CA ALA A 262 -15.61 -15.74 -6.00
C ALA A 262 -14.66 -16.66 -5.23
N LYS A 263 -14.07 -17.61 -5.96
CA LYS A 263 -13.01 -18.47 -5.44
C LYS A 263 -11.75 -17.64 -5.22
N THR A 264 -11.39 -17.45 -3.96
CA THR A 264 -10.16 -16.74 -3.56
C THR A 264 -8.95 -17.68 -3.58
N GLY A 265 -7.74 -17.09 -3.60
CA GLY A 265 -6.50 -17.85 -3.45
C GLY A 265 -6.48 -18.65 -2.14
N LYS A 266 -5.80 -19.81 -2.12
CA LYS A 266 -5.73 -20.68 -0.93
C LYS A 266 -5.13 -20.02 0.32
N PHE A 267 -4.40 -18.91 0.14
CA PHE A 267 -3.74 -18.16 1.19
C PHE A 267 -4.66 -17.11 1.83
N VAL A 268 -5.83 -16.86 1.24
CA VAL A 268 -6.80 -15.90 1.75
C VAL A 268 -7.56 -16.54 2.90
N LYS A 269 -7.61 -15.84 4.03
CA LYS A 269 -8.60 -16.07 5.08
C LYS A 269 -9.65 -14.97 4.98
N LYS A 270 -10.91 -15.37 4.78
CA LYS A 270 -12.06 -14.44 4.86
C LYS A 270 -12.34 -14.14 6.33
N TYR A 271 -12.45 -12.87 6.67
CA TYR A 271 -12.83 -12.38 8.01
C TYR A 271 -14.30 -11.92 8.05
N MET A 272 -14.95 -11.83 6.89
CA MET A 272 -16.37 -11.51 6.74
C MET A 272 -16.94 -12.23 5.50
N ASN A 273 -18.27 -12.30 5.40
CA ASN A 273 -18.99 -12.76 4.21
C ASN A 273 -19.86 -11.63 3.63
N PHE A 274 -19.23 -10.51 3.30
CA PHE A 274 -19.91 -9.28 2.94
C PHE A 274 -20.91 -9.46 1.78
N HIS A 275 -20.53 -10.20 0.73
CA HIS A 275 -21.41 -10.40 -0.43
C HIS A 275 -22.77 -10.97 -0.03
N ASN A 276 -22.79 -12.04 0.76
CA ASN A 276 -24.04 -12.72 1.11
C ASN A 276 -24.88 -11.87 2.05
N ASP A 277 -24.24 -11.17 3.00
CA ASP A 277 -24.92 -10.26 3.92
C ASP A 277 -25.54 -9.07 3.15
N ALA A 278 -24.81 -8.51 2.18
CA ALA A 278 -25.29 -7.42 1.33
C ALA A 278 -26.46 -7.87 0.44
N VAL A 279 -26.36 -9.04 -0.21
CA VAL A 279 -27.47 -9.59 -1.01
C VAL A 279 -28.70 -9.84 -0.15
N ALA A 280 -28.55 -10.38 1.06
CA ALA A 280 -29.66 -10.59 1.98
C ALA A 280 -30.30 -9.25 2.39
N ALA A 281 -29.50 -8.24 2.72
CA ALA A 281 -30.00 -6.90 3.07
C ALA A 281 -30.76 -6.24 1.91
N LEU A 282 -30.24 -6.31 0.68
CA LEU A 282 -30.90 -5.77 -0.51
C LEU A 282 -32.21 -6.49 -0.82
N ASN A 283 -32.27 -7.81 -0.63
CA ASN A 283 -33.49 -8.58 -0.78
C ASN A 283 -34.54 -8.20 0.29
N SER A 284 -34.11 -7.99 1.54
CA SER A 284 -35.00 -7.52 2.61
C SER A 284 -35.57 -6.15 2.31
N TYR A 285 -34.73 -5.20 1.88
CA TYR A 285 -35.18 -3.88 1.44
C TYR A 285 -36.19 -3.98 0.28
N GLY A 286 -35.88 -4.79 -0.73
CA GLY A 286 -36.79 -5.02 -1.85
C GLY A 286 -38.14 -5.62 -1.43
N ALA A 287 -38.15 -6.50 -0.42
CA ALA A 287 -39.37 -7.07 0.15
C ALA A 287 -40.18 -6.03 0.93
N ASP A 288 -39.52 -5.19 1.74
CA ASP A 288 -40.17 -4.12 2.49
C ASP A 288 -40.81 -3.09 1.54
N VAL A 289 -40.16 -2.73 0.44
CA VAL A 289 -40.74 -1.83 -0.59
C VAL A 289 -41.95 -2.48 -1.27
N LYS A 290 -41.83 -3.74 -1.71
CA LYS A 290 -42.94 -4.44 -2.39
C LYS A 290 -44.15 -4.66 -1.51
N SER A 291 -43.96 -4.76 -0.19
CA SER A 291 -45.04 -4.87 0.79
C SER A 291 -45.52 -3.52 1.33
N SER A 292 -44.99 -2.40 0.82
CA SER A 292 -45.25 -1.03 1.33
C SER A 292 -44.96 -0.88 2.83
N LYS A 293 -44.09 -1.72 3.38
CA LYS A 293 -43.58 -1.58 4.76
C LYS A 293 -42.47 -0.52 4.84
N PHE A 294 -41.71 -0.35 3.76
CA PHE A 294 -40.78 0.77 3.60
C PHE A 294 -41.23 1.69 2.45
N PRO A 295 -41.17 3.03 2.64
CA PRO A 295 -40.80 3.73 3.88
C PRO A 295 -41.86 3.58 4.99
N GLU A 296 -41.45 3.60 6.25
CA GLU A 296 -42.38 3.77 7.37
C GLU A 296 -42.62 5.28 7.55
N ASN A 297 -43.83 5.77 7.26
CA ASN A 297 -44.11 7.21 7.21
C ASN A 297 -43.72 7.98 8.48
N ALA A 298 -43.84 7.37 9.67
CA ALA A 298 -43.49 8.01 10.94
C ALA A 298 -41.97 8.14 11.16
N GLN A 299 -41.16 7.27 10.55
CA GLN A 299 -39.71 7.25 10.73
C GLN A 299 -38.95 7.82 9.54
N ASN A 300 -39.45 7.58 8.33
CA ASN A 300 -38.77 7.88 7.07
C ASN A 300 -39.54 8.89 6.21
N GLY A 301 -40.77 9.22 6.57
CA GLY A 301 -41.59 10.22 5.90
C GLY A 301 -41.40 11.61 6.48
N PHE A 302 -41.85 12.62 5.73
CA PHE A 302 -41.95 13.99 6.21
C PHE A 302 -43.41 14.29 6.55
N HIS A 303 -43.61 15.05 7.63
CA HIS A 303 -44.94 15.41 8.11
C HIS A 303 -45.40 16.77 7.57
N ILE A 304 -46.69 16.87 7.26
CA ILE A 304 -47.42 18.12 7.05
C ILE A 304 -48.42 18.27 8.19
N SER A 305 -48.67 19.49 8.67
CA SER A 305 -49.75 19.69 9.66
C SER A 305 -51.11 19.51 8.98
N GLU A 306 -52.12 19.16 9.78
CA GLU A 306 -53.49 18.99 9.28
C GLU A 306 -54.06 20.28 8.65
N ASP A 307 -53.69 21.45 9.19
CA ASP A 307 -54.12 22.76 8.67
C ASP A 307 -53.57 23.00 7.25
N GLU A 308 -52.25 22.82 7.07
CA GLU A 308 -51.57 22.98 5.77
C GLU A 308 -52.02 21.91 4.78
N TYR A 309 -52.31 20.69 5.26
CA TYR A 309 -52.86 19.64 4.41
C TYR A 309 -54.27 19.97 3.92
N SER A 310 -55.11 20.54 4.78
CA SER A 310 -56.45 20.99 4.41
C SER A 310 -56.41 22.11 3.38
N GLU A 311 -55.55 23.11 3.59
CA GLU A 311 -55.33 24.19 2.62
C GLU A 311 -54.80 23.64 1.28
N PHE A 312 -53.86 22.70 1.32
CA PHE A 312 -53.37 22.01 0.14
C PHE A 312 -54.50 21.34 -0.65
N LEU A 313 -55.43 20.64 0.01
CA LEU A 313 -56.56 19.99 -0.66
C LEU A 313 -57.47 21.02 -1.36
N GLU A 314 -57.73 22.17 -0.73
CA GLU A 314 -58.51 23.25 -1.37
C GLU A 314 -57.81 23.80 -2.61
N LEU A 315 -56.51 24.07 -2.51
CA LEU A 315 -55.70 24.59 -3.62
C LEU A 315 -55.60 23.57 -4.76
N ALA A 316 -55.34 22.31 -4.44
CA ALA A 316 -55.21 21.23 -5.41
C ALA A 316 -56.50 21.01 -6.22
N SER A 317 -57.68 21.14 -5.59
CA SER A 317 -58.97 21.00 -6.27
C SER A 317 -59.22 22.04 -7.36
N LYS A 318 -58.53 23.19 -7.29
CA LYS A 318 -58.64 24.30 -8.25
C LYS A 318 -57.68 24.15 -9.43
N VAL A 319 -56.71 23.23 -9.36
CA VAL A 319 -55.78 22.92 -10.44
C VAL A 319 -56.46 21.97 -11.43
N LYS A 320 -56.74 22.45 -12.65
CA LYS A 320 -57.16 21.56 -13.75
C LYS A 320 -55.96 20.80 -14.29
N PRO A 321 -56.12 19.52 -14.71
CA PRO A 321 -55.05 18.73 -15.30
C PRO A 321 -54.50 19.33 -16.60
#